data_AF-A0A935ZTY7-F1
#
_entry.id   AF-A0A935ZTY7-F1
#
_cell.length_a   1.000
_cell.length_b   1.000
_cell.length_c   1.000
_cell.angle_alpha   90.00
_cell.angle_beta   90.00
_cell.angle_gamma   90.00
#
_symmetry.space_group_name_H-M   'P 1'
#
loop_
_entity.id
_entity.type
_entity.pdbx_description
1 polymer ?
#
loop_
_entity_poly.entity_id
_entity_poly.type
_entity_poly.pdbx_seq_one_letter_code
_entity_poly.pdbx_strand_id
1 'polypeptide(L)'
;MSTALWILLVLAPLGAIDVVYYHLYRFALYARPASVAEQITHLVRQACFLAVVALLAMGTPGPIARVALVVLLAVDLVDSAVDVLLEPRSRAALGGLPPFEYFLHFVGTFGSGLASAAYLLEYGKPFAAAPVWMVAPTLILGAALLGLESALFRARGSAAARPGAAGWRSVSGRVRARGGGTRAQPTVKLFEDAIGFVIGRRPRARARHRLPATDEAQHATFAGAHATIGRERFRAAVEARERQHQDIGRRGVGRDRRLRSRAALRRPGARDGDAAVRWGRSR
;
A
#
# COMPACT_ATOMS: atom_id res chain seq x y z
N MET A 1 13.04 -17.20 22.62
CA MET A 1 12.68 -16.53 21.35
C MET A 1 12.13 -15.16 21.66
N SER A 2 12.48 -14.14 20.89
CA SER A 2 11.99 -12.77 21.09
C SER A 2 10.51 -12.63 20.71
N THR A 3 9.78 -11.74 21.38
CA THR A 3 8.41 -11.38 21.01
C THR A 3 8.37 -10.79 19.60
N ALA A 4 9.37 -10.00 19.22
CA ALA A 4 9.48 -9.44 17.88
C ALA A 4 9.46 -10.51 16.78
N LEU A 5 10.19 -11.62 16.97
CA LEU A 5 10.22 -12.71 15.99
C LEU A 5 8.87 -13.39 15.84
N TRP A 6 8.14 -13.62 16.94
CA TRP A 6 6.79 -14.19 16.88
C TRP A 6 5.83 -13.34 16.06
N ILE A 7 5.85 -12.02 16.27
CA ILE A 7 5.03 -11.08 15.51
C ILE A 7 5.34 -11.19 14.01
N LEU A 8 6.63 -11.17 13.64
CA LEU A 8 7.06 -11.26 12.25
C LEU A 8 6.65 -12.59 11.59
N LEU A 9 6.72 -13.71 12.31
CA LEU A 9 6.32 -15.01 11.79
C LEU A 9 4.81 -15.10 11.54
N VAL A 10 3.99 -14.45 12.37
CA VAL A 10 2.54 -14.34 12.16
C VAL A 10 2.21 -13.42 10.99
N LEU A 11 2.99 -12.36 10.77
CA LEU A 11 2.79 -11.43 9.66
C LEU A 11 3.28 -11.98 8.31
N ALA A 12 4.26 -12.89 8.30
CA ALA A 12 4.88 -13.40 7.08
C ALA A 12 3.87 -13.93 6.04
N PRO A 13 2.84 -14.72 6.40
CA PRO A 13 1.82 -15.18 5.46
C PRO A 13 1.03 -14.03 4.83
N LEU A 14 0.74 -12.96 5.58
CA LEU A 14 0.01 -11.81 5.05
C LEU A 14 0.85 -11.04 4.03
N GLY A 15 2.14 -10.82 4.33
CA GLY A 15 3.08 -10.24 3.38
C GLY A 15 3.27 -11.10 2.12
N ALA A 16 3.28 -12.43 2.27
CA ALA A 16 3.35 -13.34 1.12
C ALA A 16 2.09 -13.25 0.23
N ILE A 17 0.90 -13.13 0.82
CA ILE A 17 -0.35 -12.92 0.07
C ILE A 17 -0.28 -11.60 -0.70
N ASP A 18 0.18 -10.53 -0.06
CA ASP A 18 0.32 -9.23 -0.69
C ASP A 18 1.23 -9.28 -1.93
N VAL A 19 2.43 -9.87 -1.78
CA VAL A 19 3.38 -10.05 -2.88
C VAL A 19 2.82 -10.96 -3.97
N VAL A 20 2.39 -12.18 -3.64
CA VAL A 20 2.00 -13.17 -4.65
C VAL A 20 0.69 -12.76 -5.33
N TYR A 21 -0.33 -12.44 -4.57
CA TYR A 21 -1.66 -12.19 -5.11
C TYR A 21 -1.78 -10.80 -5.71
N TYR A 22 -1.38 -9.74 -5.01
CA TYR A 22 -1.56 -8.37 -5.50
C TYR A 22 -0.43 -7.95 -6.44
N HIS A 23 0.81 -8.10 -6.03
CA HIS A 23 1.95 -7.56 -6.77
C HIS A 23 2.27 -8.38 -8.03
N LEU A 24 2.32 -9.71 -7.91
CA LEU A 24 2.70 -10.59 -9.01
C LEU A 24 1.51 -11.00 -9.88
N TYR A 25 0.44 -11.53 -9.29
CA TYR A 25 -0.66 -12.12 -10.05
C TYR A 25 -1.71 -11.11 -10.54
N ARG A 26 -2.39 -10.42 -9.62
CA ARG A 26 -3.58 -9.60 -9.92
C ARG A 26 -3.23 -8.32 -10.66
N PHE A 27 -2.22 -7.59 -10.20
CA PHE A 27 -1.85 -6.32 -10.82
C PHE A 27 -0.62 -6.40 -11.71
N ALA A 28 0.20 -7.43 -11.55
CA ALA A 28 1.44 -7.63 -12.30
C ALA A 28 2.27 -6.33 -12.32
N LEU A 29 2.57 -5.79 -11.14
CA LEU A 29 3.19 -4.48 -10.98
C LEU A 29 4.56 -4.39 -11.64
N TYR A 30 5.30 -5.50 -11.67
CA TYR A 30 6.54 -5.64 -12.41
C TYR A 30 6.38 -5.26 -13.90
N ALA A 31 5.19 -5.44 -14.49
CA ALA A 31 4.90 -5.07 -15.88
C ALA A 31 4.49 -3.59 -16.05
N ARG A 32 4.25 -2.84 -14.97
CA ARG A 32 3.76 -1.45 -15.02
C ARG A 32 4.86 -0.40 -14.79
N PRO A 33 5.08 0.54 -15.73
CA PRO A 33 6.07 1.62 -15.54
C PRO A 33 5.80 2.50 -14.33
N ALA A 34 4.53 2.73 -13.99
CA ALA A 34 4.14 3.56 -12.85
C ALA A 34 4.47 2.92 -11.49
N SER A 35 4.67 1.60 -11.45
CA SER A 35 4.92 0.83 -10.24
C SER A 35 6.39 0.53 -9.99
N VAL A 36 7.32 1.08 -10.79
CA VAL A 36 8.76 0.78 -10.65
C VAL A 36 9.30 1.18 -9.28
N ALA A 37 8.92 2.36 -8.78
CA ALA A 37 9.38 2.84 -7.48
C ALA A 37 8.82 1.99 -6.33
N GLU A 38 7.53 1.66 -6.39
CA GLU A 38 6.85 0.76 -5.43
C GLU A 38 7.43 -0.66 -5.47
N GLN A 39 7.79 -1.17 -6.65
CA GLN A 39 8.46 -2.47 -6.72
C GLN A 39 9.81 -2.46 -5.99
N ILE A 40 10.56 -1.36 -6.09
CA ILE A 40 11.84 -1.23 -5.39
C ILE A 40 11.64 -1.21 -3.88
N THR A 41 10.63 -0.50 -3.37
CA THR A 41 10.33 -0.50 -1.92
C THR A 41 9.98 -1.90 -1.45
N HIS A 42 9.13 -2.64 -2.17
CA HIS A 42 8.82 -4.03 -1.83
C HIS A 42 10.02 -4.97 -1.81
N LEU A 43 10.95 -4.85 -2.77
CA LEU A 43 12.20 -5.62 -2.76
C LEU A 43 13.08 -5.28 -1.55
N VAL A 44 13.20 -4.00 -1.19
CA VAL A 44 13.94 -3.55 -0.01
C VAL A 44 13.30 -4.08 1.27
N ARG A 45 11.97 -3.97 1.40
CA ARG A 45 11.20 -4.50 2.53
C ARG A 45 11.40 -6.00 2.70
N GLN A 46 11.31 -6.78 1.61
CA GLN A 46 11.54 -8.24 1.66
C GLN A 46 12.96 -8.58 2.11
N ALA A 47 13.97 -7.87 1.61
CA ALA A 47 15.35 -8.07 2.02
C ALA A 47 15.56 -7.72 3.51
N CYS A 48 15.00 -6.61 3.98
CA CYS A 48 15.03 -6.22 5.40
C CYS A 48 14.35 -7.26 6.28
N PHE A 49 13.15 -7.70 5.89
CA PHE A 49 12.39 -8.72 6.61
C PHE A 49 13.19 -10.03 6.76
N LEU A 50 13.79 -10.55 5.68
CA LEU A 50 14.62 -11.75 5.73
C LEU A 50 15.82 -11.59 6.66
N ALA A 51 16.51 -10.45 6.59
CA ALA A 51 17.65 -10.17 7.44
C ALA A 51 17.27 -10.07 8.93
N VAL A 52 16.16 -9.39 9.24
CA VAL A 52 15.66 -9.25 10.62
C VAL A 52 15.24 -10.61 11.17
N VAL A 53 14.45 -11.40 10.42
CA VAL A 53 14.03 -12.74 10.86
C VAL A 53 15.24 -13.65 11.09
N ALA A 54 16.22 -13.64 10.18
CA ALA A 54 17.44 -14.46 10.32
C ALA A 54 18.26 -14.05 11.56
N LEU A 55 18.46 -12.75 11.78
CA LEU A 55 19.21 -12.24 12.94
C LEU A 55 18.51 -12.56 14.27
N LEU A 56 17.19 -12.39 14.34
CA LEU A 56 16.42 -12.73 15.54
C LEU A 56 16.34 -14.24 15.80
N ALA A 57 16.34 -15.06 14.74
CA ALA A 57 16.30 -16.51 14.86
C ALA A 57 17.56 -17.10 15.52
N MET A 58 18.71 -16.42 15.42
CA MET A 58 19.96 -16.86 16.06
C MET A 58 19.98 -16.67 17.59
N GLY A 59 18.95 -16.07 18.17
CA GLY A 59 18.88 -15.79 19.60
C GLY A 59 19.48 -14.44 19.97
N THR A 60 19.96 -14.32 21.21
CA THR A 60 20.47 -13.04 21.76
C THR A 60 21.58 -12.45 20.87
N PRO A 61 21.37 -11.28 20.24
CA PRO A 61 22.34 -10.74 19.31
C PRO A 61 23.54 -10.13 20.05
N GLY A 62 24.73 -10.39 19.52
CA GLY A 62 25.95 -9.67 19.87
C GLY A 62 25.88 -8.18 19.49
N PRO A 63 26.85 -7.34 19.91
CA PRO A 63 26.77 -5.89 19.76
C PRO A 63 26.54 -5.40 18.33
N ILE A 64 27.28 -5.94 17.35
CA ILE A 64 27.17 -5.58 15.93
C ILE A 64 25.79 -5.97 15.38
N ALA A 65 25.35 -7.20 15.62
CA ALA A 65 24.05 -7.69 15.17
C ALA A 65 22.89 -6.88 15.78
N ARG A 66 23.06 -6.39 17.01
CA ARG A 66 22.07 -5.56 17.70
C ARG A 66 21.92 -4.19 17.04
N VAL A 67 23.03 -3.54 16.68
CA VAL A 67 23.01 -2.29 15.91
C VAL A 67 22.41 -2.54 14.52
N ALA A 68 22.80 -3.63 13.85
CA ALA A 68 22.26 -3.99 12.54
C ALA A 68 20.73 -4.19 12.60
N LEU A 69 20.20 -4.85 13.63
CA LEU A 69 18.76 -5.01 13.84
C LEU A 69 18.05 -3.66 13.98
N VAL A 70 18.57 -2.74 14.79
CA VAL A 70 17.97 -1.39 14.94
C VAL A 70 17.96 -0.65 13.60
N VAL A 71 19.07 -0.71 12.85
CA VAL A 71 19.17 -0.06 11.53
C VAL A 71 18.20 -0.68 10.54
N LEU A 72 18.13 -2.01 10.45
CA LEU A 72 17.21 -2.71 9.55
C LEU A 72 15.75 -2.38 9.84
N LEU A 73 15.35 -2.37 11.12
CA LEU A 73 14.00 -1.99 11.53
C LEU A 73 13.69 -0.52 11.20
N ALA A 74 14.66 0.38 11.38
CA ALA A 74 14.49 1.78 11.00
C ALA A 74 14.34 1.94 9.47
N VAL A 75 15.13 1.22 8.68
CA VAL A 75 15.01 1.20 7.22
C VAL A 75 13.66 0.65 6.79
N ASP A 76 13.19 -0.46 7.39
CA ASP A 76 11.88 -1.05 7.13
C ASP A 76 10.71 -0.08 7.40
N LEU A 77 10.80 0.70 8.49
CA LEU A 77 9.79 1.72 8.82
C LEU A 77 9.78 2.91 7.85
N VAL A 78 10.95 3.34 7.39
CA VAL A 78 11.05 4.41 6.39
C VAL A 78 10.53 3.91 5.04
N ASP A 79 10.94 2.71 4.62
CA ASP A 79 10.49 2.08 3.38
C ASP A 79 8.97 1.86 3.38
N SER A 80 8.46 1.20 4.43
CA SER A 80 7.24 1.55 5.18
C SER A 80 6.40 2.71 4.65
N ALA A 81 6.78 3.90 5.11
CA ALA A 81 6.10 5.14 4.82
C ALA A 81 6.23 5.56 3.35
N VAL A 82 7.38 5.31 2.73
CA VAL A 82 7.62 5.66 1.32
C VAL A 82 6.68 4.90 0.39
N ASP A 83 6.49 3.61 0.65
CA ASP A 83 5.60 2.73 -0.11
C ASP A 83 4.16 3.25 -0.15
N VAL A 84 3.61 3.61 1.03
CA VAL A 84 2.28 4.23 1.17
C VAL A 84 2.14 5.53 0.37
N LEU A 85 3.22 6.31 0.25
CA LEU A 85 3.22 7.54 -0.55
C LEU A 85 3.24 7.27 -2.06
N LEU A 86 3.75 6.11 -2.50
CA LEU A 86 3.85 5.72 -3.90
C LEU A 86 2.59 5.02 -4.42
N GLU A 87 1.85 4.32 -3.56
CA GLU A 87 0.65 3.55 -3.89
C GLU A 87 -0.40 4.30 -4.74
N PRO A 88 -0.79 5.56 -4.43
CA PRO A 88 -1.84 6.23 -5.21
C PRO A 88 -1.44 6.39 -6.68
N ARG A 89 -0.14 6.62 -6.94
CA ARG A 89 0.38 6.78 -8.29
C ARG A 89 0.41 5.46 -9.04
N SER A 90 0.80 4.38 -8.38
CA SER A 90 0.88 3.07 -9.02
C SER A 90 -0.49 2.49 -9.35
N ARG A 91 -1.50 2.79 -8.52
CA ARG A 91 -2.90 2.32 -8.68
C ARG A 91 -3.81 3.27 -9.45
N ALA A 92 -3.36 4.47 -9.82
CA ALA A 92 -4.19 5.46 -10.52
C ALA A 92 -4.82 4.90 -11.82
N ALA A 93 -4.05 4.16 -12.61
CA ALA A 93 -4.55 3.54 -13.85
C ALA A 93 -5.43 2.29 -13.63
N LEU A 94 -5.52 1.81 -12.39
CA LEU A 94 -6.25 0.62 -11.98
C LEU A 94 -7.62 0.94 -11.33
N GLY A 95 -7.96 2.22 -11.23
CA GLY A 95 -9.18 2.66 -10.53
C GLY A 95 -8.99 2.85 -9.02
N GLY A 96 -7.74 2.91 -8.56
CA GLY A 96 -7.39 3.08 -7.14
C GLY A 96 -7.03 1.76 -6.44
N LEU A 97 -6.76 1.88 -5.14
CA LEU A 97 -6.35 0.77 -4.28
C LEU A 97 -7.59 -0.03 -3.81
N PRO A 98 -7.67 -1.35 -4.08
CA PRO A 98 -8.66 -2.24 -3.49
C PRO A 98 -8.67 -2.16 -1.95
N PRO A 99 -9.85 -2.21 -1.31
CA PRO A 99 -9.95 -2.15 0.15
C PRO A 99 -9.18 -3.25 0.89
N PHE A 100 -9.12 -4.46 0.34
CA PHE A 100 -8.42 -5.57 0.98
C PHE A 100 -6.90 -5.46 0.87
N GLU A 101 -6.38 -4.90 -0.23
CA GLU A 101 -4.94 -4.59 -0.36
C GLU A 101 -4.54 -3.52 0.66
N TYR A 102 -5.34 -2.46 0.78
CA TYR A 102 -5.15 -1.45 1.82
C TYR A 102 -5.14 -2.03 3.24
N PHE A 103 -6.05 -2.97 3.52
CA PHE A 103 -6.08 -3.68 4.80
C PHE A 103 -4.80 -4.48 5.05
N LEU A 104 -4.29 -5.23 4.05
CA LEU A 104 -3.04 -5.97 4.17
C LEU A 104 -1.84 -5.03 4.42
N HIS A 105 -1.76 -3.92 3.70
CA HIS A 105 -0.72 -2.90 3.89
C HIS A 105 -0.76 -2.29 5.28
N PHE A 106 -1.96 -1.97 5.78
CA PHE A 106 -2.15 -1.46 7.13
C PHE A 106 -1.69 -2.48 8.18
N VAL A 107 -2.16 -3.74 8.10
CA VAL A 107 -1.78 -4.79 9.06
C VAL A 107 -0.29 -5.10 8.98
N GLY A 108 0.29 -5.14 7.78
CA GLY A 108 1.72 -5.35 7.56
C GLY A 108 2.55 -4.23 8.17
N THR A 109 2.27 -2.97 7.83
CA THR A 109 3.01 -1.80 8.31
C THR A 109 2.86 -1.64 9.83
N PHE A 110 1.63 -1.73 10.35
CA PHE A 110 1.38 -1.65 11.79
C PHE A 110 2.06 -2.80 12.54
N GLY A 111 1.98 -4.01 11.99
CA GLY A 111 2.61 -5.20 12.54
C GLY A 111 4.15 -5.12 12.57
N SER A 112 4.78 -4.61 11.52
CA SER A 112 6.23 -4.36 11.48
C SER A 112 6.63 -3.31 12.53
N GLY A 113 5.82 -2.26 12.71
CA GLY A 113 5.99 -1.30 13.79
C GLY A 113 5.88 -1.92 15.19
N LEU A 114 4.92 -2.82 15.39
CA LEU A 114 4.76 -3.55 16.64
C LEU A 114 5.95 -4.48 16.92
N ALA A 115 6.46 -5.18 15.90
CA ALA A 115 7.66 -6.00 16.02
C ALA A 115 8.89 -5.15 16.36
N SER A 116 9.03 -3.98 15.73
CA SER A 116 10.09 -3.02 16.01
C SER A 116 10.04 -2.54 17.47
N ALA A 117 8.86 -2.14 17.94
CA ALA A 117 8.65 -1.72 19.32
C ALA A 117 8.94 -2.86 20.32
N ALA A 118 8.47 -4.07 20.03
CA ALA A 118 8.75 -5.25 20.86
C ALA A 118 10.26 -5.50 20.97
N TYR A 119 11.00 -5.43 19.86
CA TYR A 119 12.44 -5.60 19.88
C TYR A 119 13.15 -4.53 20.72
N LEU A 120 12.74 -3.26 20.61
CA LEU A 120 13.30 -2.17 21.42
C LEU A 120 13.01 -2.35 22.93
N LEU A 121 11.83 -2.86 23.29
CA LEU A 121 11.51 -3.21 24.68
C LEU A 121 12.31 -4.42 25.19
N GLU A 122 12.73 -5.30 24.29
CA GLU A 122 13.61 -6.43 24.55
C GLU A 122 15.10 -6.08 24.40
N TYR A 123 15.44 -4.83 24.11
CA TYR A 123 16.81 -4.44 23.80
C TYR A 123 17.76 -4.74 24.97
N GLY A 124 18.79 -5.55 24.70
CA GLY A 124 19.75 -6.00 25.70
C GLY A 124 19.29 -7.16 26.60
N LYS A 125 18.03 -7.61 26.47
CA LYS A 125 17.51 -8.78 27.20
C LYS A 125 17.91 -10.07 26.50
N PRO A 126 18.30 -11.13 27.24
CA PRO A 126 18.61 -12.41 26.64
C PRO A 126 17.33 -13.12 26.18
N PHE A 127 17.41 -13.77 25.03
CA PHE A 127 16.39 -14.70 24.54
C PHE A 127 17.03 -15.89 23.80
N ALA A 128 16.38 -17.04 23.89
CA ALA A 128 16.82 -18.26 23.21
C ALA A 128 16.63 -18.18 21.69
N ALA A 129 17.53 -18.86 20.95
CA ALA A 129 17.41 -19.07 19.51
C ALA A 129 16.11 -19.79 19.13
N ALA A 130 15.68 -19.58 17.90
CA ALA A 130 14.48 -20.21 17.34
C ALA A 130 14.79 -21.63 16.84
N PRO A 131 13.89 -22.60 17.03
CA PRO A 131 14.00 -23.88 16.35
C PRO A 131 13.98 -23.70 14.82
N VAL A 132 14.89 -24.38 14.11
CA VAL A 132 15.04 -24.24 12.65
C VAL A 132 13.72 -24.52 11.90
N TRP A 133 12.98 -25.56 12.29
CA TRP A 133 11.72 -25.93 11.64
C TRP A 133 10.65 -24.82 11.69
N MET A 134 10.74 -23.90 12.65
CA MET A 134 9.79 -22.81 12.83
C MET A 134 10.11 -21.61 11.94
N VAL A 135 11.40 -21.35 11.66
CA VAL A 135 11.85 -20.17 10.90
C VAL A 135 12.24 -20.49 9.46
N ALA A 136 12.68 -21.72 9.19
CA ALA A 136 13.15 -22.13 7.86
C ALA A 136 12.08 -21.98 6.78
N PRO A 137 10.79 -22.36 6.97
CA PRO A 137 9.77 -22.15 5.95
C PRO A 137 9.62 -20.68 5.57
N THR A 138 9.62 -19.77 6.55
CA THR A 138 9.51 -18.33 6.32
C THR A 138 10.71 -17.78 5.56
N LEU A 139 11.93 -18.18 5.94
CA LEU A 139 13.15 -17.73 5.27
C LEU A 139 13.26 -18.28 3.83
N ILE A 140 12.94 -19.55 3.62
CA ILE A 140 12.96 -20.19 2.30
C ILE A 140 11.92 -19.55 1.38
N LEU A 141 10.67 -19.41 1.86
CA LEU A 141 9.60 -18.80 1.08
C LEU A 141 9.92 -17.34 0.77
N GLY A 142 10.36 -16.55 1.77
CA GLY A 142 10.72 -15.16 1.56
C GLY A 142 11.88 -14.99 0.58
N ALA A 143 12.91 -15.84 0.65
CA ALA A 143 14.03 -15.81 -0.29
C ALA A 143 13.59 -16.21 -1.71
N ALA A 144 12.70 -17.20 -1.84
CA ALA A 144 12.14 -17.60 -3.14
C ALA A 144 11.32 -16.47 -3.76
N LEU A 145 10.48 -15.79 -2.97
CA LEU A 145 9.67 -14.65 -3.43
C LEU A 145 10.56 -13.47 -3.84
N LEU A 146 11.56 -13.12 -3.02
CA LEU A 146 12.52 -12.06 -3.33
C LEU A 146 13.27 -12.36 -4.64
N GLY A 147 13.71 -13.60 -4.82
CA GLY A 147 14.39 -14.05 -6.04
C GLY A 147 13.48 -13.99 -7.27
N LEU A 148 12.25 -14.48 -7.16
CA LEU A 148 11.26 -14.45 -8.24
C LEU A 148 10.92 -13.01 -8.66
N GLU A 149 10.62 -12.15 -7.68
CA GLU A 149 10.27 -10.76 -7.92
C GLU A 149 11.43 -9.98 -8.56
N SER A 150 12.64 -10.17 -8.05
CA SER A 150 13.87 -9.60 -8.62
C SER A 150 14.08 -10.06 -10.06
N ALA A 151 13.84 -11.33 -10.36
CA ALA A 151 13.98 -11.88 -11.71
C ALA A 151 12.94 -11.27 -12.67
N LEU A 152 11.67 -11.17 -12.26
CA LEU A 152 10.61 -10.56 -13.06
C LEU A 152 10.86 -9.07 -13.30
N PHE A 153 11.30 -8.34 -12.28
CA PHE A 153 11.65 -6.93 -12.38
C PHE A 153 12.84 -6.70 -13.33
N ARG A 154 13.83 -7.58 -13.31
CA ARG A 154 14.97 -7.52 -14.26
C ARG A 154 14.55 -7.85 -15.69
N ALA A 155 13.72 -8.88 -15.87
CA ALA A 155 13.25 -9.31 -17.20
C ALA A 155 12.47 -8.20 -17.93
N ARG A 156 11.73 -7.36 -17.19
CA ARG A 156 11.06 -6.16 -17.71
C ARG A 156 12.04 -5.20 -18.39
N GLY A 157 13.18 -4.92 -17.75
CA GLY A 157 14.21 -4.02 -18.31
C GLY A 157 14.73 -4.51 -19.66
N SER A 158 14.93 -5.82 -19.81
CA SER A 158 15.39 -6.44 -21.05
C SER A 158 14.35 -6.40 -22.17
N ALA A 159 13.06 -6.51 -21.85
CA ALA A 159 11.98 -6.46 -22.84
C ALA A 159 11.75 -5.04 -23.40
N ALA A 160 11.87 -4.01 -22.55
CA ALA A 160 11.73 -2.61 -22.97
C ALA A 160 12.88 -2.12 -23.88
N ALA A 161 14.03 -2.79 -23.82
CA ALA A 161 15.22 -2.43 -24.59
C ALA A 161 15.24 -3.00 -26.02
N ARG A 162 14.27 -3.83 -26.43
CA ARG A 162 14.17 -4.36 -27.80
C ARG A 162 13.39 -3.39 -28.70
N PRO A 163 14.04 -2.62 -29.59
CA PRO A 163 13.35 -1.79 -30.56
C PRO A 163 12.68 -2.74 -31.58
N GLY A 164 11.36 -2.87 -31.54
CA GLY A 164 10.60 -3.73 -32.47
C GLY A 164 9.53 -4.62 -31.84
N ALA A 165 9.52 -4.79 -30.51
CA ALA A 165 8.54 -5.64 -29.81
C ALA A 165 7.19 -4.96 -29.52
N ALA A 166 6.78 -3.98 -30.33
CA ALA A 166 5.50 -3.25 -30.21
C ALA A 166 4.26 -4.09 -30.59
N GLY A 167 4.40 -5.42 -30.68
CA GLY A 167 3.33 -6.35 -31.06
C GLY A 167 2.56 -6.99 -29.90
N TRP A 168 3.00 -6.81 -28.64
CA TRP A 168 2.25 -7.33 -27.49
C TRP A 168 1.02 -6.45 -27.22
N ARG A 169 -0.05 -6.73 -27.98
CA ARG A 169 -1.39 -6.21 -27.75
C ARG A 169 -1.84 -6.67 -26.37
N SER A 170 -1.92 -5.73 -25.44
CA SER A 170 -2.60 -5.93 -24.17
C SER A 170 -4.01 -6.45 -24.43
N VAL A 171 -4.30 -7.69 -24.04
CA VAL A 171 -5.64 -8.26 -23.93
C VAL A 171 -6.34 -7.61 -22.74
N SER A 172 -6.54 -6.30 -22.80
CA SER A 172 -7.34 -5.54 -21.85
C SER A 172 -8.22 -4.64 -22.69
N GLY A 173 -9.53 -4.89 -22.61
CA GLY A 173 -10.57 -4.30 -23.42
C GLY A 173 -10.48 -2.78 -23.56
N ARG A 174 -10.98 -2.34 -24.70
CA ARG A 174 -11.04 -0.96 -25.19
C ARG A 174 -11.93 -0.09 -24.28
N VAL A 175 -11.43 0.33 -23.11
CA VAL A 175 -12.07 1.38 -22.31
C VAL A 175 -11.60 2.73 -22.85
N ARG A 176 -12.51 3.43 -23.53
CA ARG A 176 -12.29 4.71 -24.19
C ARG A 176 -12.19 5.81 -23.11
N ALA A 177 -10.99 6.10 -22.61
CA ALA A 177 -10.75 7.19 -21.67
C ALA A 177 -10.89 8.55 -22.39
N ARG A 178 -11.88 9.34 -21.98
CA ARG A 178 -12.08 10.73 -22.39
C ARG A 178 -11.10 11.62 -21.59
N GLY A 179 -10.40 12.51 -22.29
CA GLY A 179 -9.25 13.24 -21.80
C GLY A 179 -9.48 14.16 -20.60
N GLY A 180 -8.50 14.16 -19.70
CA GLY A 180 -8.28 15.17 -18.66
C GLY A 180 -6.79 15.26 -18.38
N GLY A 181 -6.16 16.37 -18.76
CA GLY A 181 -4.72 16.58 -18.60
C GLY A 181 -4.31 16.72 -17.13
N THR A 182 -3.34 15.95 -16.68
CA THR A 182 -2.79 16.03 -15.31
C THR A 182 -1.44 16.73 -15.31
N ARG A 183 -1.37 17.86 -14.59
CA ARG A 183 -0.13 18.56 -14.23
C ARG A 183 0.64 17.71 -13.22
N ALA A 184 1.94 17.49 -13.44
CA ALA A 184 2.81 16.77 -12.52
C ALA A 184 2.98 17.54 -11.19
N GLN A 185 2.85 16.83 -10.07
CA GLN A 185 2.98 17.36 -8.70
C GLN A 185 4.47 17.58 -8.32
N PRO A 186 4.83 18.72 -7.70
CA PRO A 186 6.22 19.09 -7.40
C PRO A 186 6.92 18.21 -6.33
N THR A 187 6.17 17.45 -5.53
CA THR A 187 6.71 16.55 -4.49
C THR A 187 7.47 15.35 -5.05
N VAL A 188 7.17 14.93 -6.28
CA VAL A 188 7.78 13.77 -6.94
C VAL A 188 9.27 14.00 -7.24
N LYS A 189 9.66 15.23 -7.54
CA LYS A 189 11.04 15.55 -7.96
C LYS A 189 12.04 15.45 -6.80
N LEU A 190 11.65 15.92 -5.60
CA LEU A 190 12.48 15.83 -4.39
C LEU A 190 12.77 14.38 -3.98
N PHE A 191 11.82 13.49 -4.21
CA PHE A 191 11.97 12.06 -3.91
C PHE A 191 12.87 11.33 -4.93
N GLU A 192 12.71 11.62 -6.23
CA GLU A 192 13.61 11.10 -7.26
C GLU A 192 15.07 11.55 -7.04
N ASP A 193 15.27 12.78 -6.55
CA ASP A 193 16.58 13.32 -6.19
C ASP A 193 17.18 12.63 -4.94
N ALA A 194 16.36 12.32 -3.92
CA ALA A 194 16.78 11.61 -2.71
C ALA A 194 17.15 10.14 -3.00
N ILE A 195 16.36 9.44 -3.82
CA ILE A 195 16.68 8.10 -4.31
C ILE A 195 17.95 8.12 -5.18
N GLY A 196 18.07 9.12 -6.07
CA GLY A 196 19.26 9.30 -6.90
C GLY A 196 20.53 9.45 -6.08
N PHE A 197 20.47 10.15 -4.94
CA PHE A 197 21.57 10.29 -3.99
C PHE A 197 21.95 8.96 -3.33
N VAL A 198 20.98 8.17 -2.87
CA VAL A 198 21.22 6.86 -2.25
C VAL A 198 21.81 5.85 -3.24
N ILE A 199 21.41 5.89 -4.51
CA ILE A 199 21.89 4.98 -5.56
C ILE A 199 23.14 5.54 -6.30
N GLY A 200 23.72 6.65 -5.84
CA GLY A 200 24.94 7.21 -6.43
C GLY A 200 24.78 7.80 -7.84
N ARG A 201 23.55 8.11 -8.28
CA ARG A 201 23.32 8.86 -9.52
C ARG A 201 23.63 10.34 -9.28
N ARG A 202 24.75 10.81 -9.84
CA ARG A 202 25.10 12.24 -9.81
C ARG A 202 24.02 13.06 -10.55
N PRO A 203 23.50 14.14 -9.95
CA PRO A 203 22.54 15.01 -10.62
C PRO A 203 23.19 15.63 -11.86
N ARG A 204 22.51 15.55 -13.01
CA ARG A 204 22.94 16.22 -14.24
C ARG A 204 22.96 17.73 -13.99
N ALA A 205 24.16 18.32 -14.03
CA ALA A 205 24.35 19.75 -13.90
C ALA A 205 23.52 20.48 -14.98
N ARG A 206 22.47 21.21 -14.56
CA ARG A 206 21.76 22.15 -15.43
C ARG A 206 22.53 23.47 -15.44
N ALA A 207 22.69 24.01 -16.64
CA ALA A 207 23.28 25.32 -16.89
C ALA A 207 22.59 26.39 -16.04
N ARG A 208 23.40 27.19 -15.34
CA ARG A 208 22.96 28.29 -14.48
C ARG A 208 22.42 29.42 -15.35
N HIS A 209 21.10 29.62 -15.37
CA HIS A 209 20.53 30.92 -15.74
C HIS A 209 20.69 31.86 -14.55
N ARG A 210 21.37 33.00 -14.76
CA ARG A 210 21.43 34.12 -13.81
C ARG A 210 20.02 34.70 -13.64
N LEU A 211 19.52 34.72 -12.41
CA LEU A 211 18.35 35.51 -12.03
C LEU A 211 18.83 36.87 -11.49
N PRO A 212 18.07 37.96 -11.71
CA PRO A 212 18.37 39.27 -11.16
C PRO A 212 18.02 39.32 -9.66
N ALA A 213 18.74 40.17 -8.92
CA ALA A 213 18.53 40.42 -7.51
C ALA A 213 17.16 41.05 -7.25
N THR A 214 16.42 40.54 -6.26
CA THR A 214 15.20 41.17 -5.75
C THR A 214 15.19 41.18 -4.23
N ASP A 215 14.67 42.30 -3.71
CA ASP A 215 14.62 42.76 -2.33
C ASP A 215 14.08 41.76 -1.28
N GLU A 216 14.73 41.75 -0.13
CA GLU A 216 14.40 40.99 1.09
C GLU A 216 13.07 41.40 1.76
N ALA A 217 12.35 42.40 1.25
CA ALA A 217 11.14 42.93 1.90
C ALA A 217 9.84 42.17 1.60
N GLN A 218 9.80 41.21 0.66
CA GLN A 218 8.55 40.53 0.25
C GLN A 218 8.29 39.17 0.94
N HIS A 219 9.24 38.63 1.72
CA HIS A 219 9.11 37.29 2.28
C HIS A 219 8.31 37.21 3.60
N ALA A 220 8.06 38.33 4.30
CA ALA A 220 7.28 38.33 5.54
C ALA A 220 5.75 38.30 5.31
N THR A 221 5.26 38.78 4.16
CA THR A 221 3.82 38.86 3.88
C THR A 221 3.25 37.57 3.26
N PHE A 222 4.10 36.71 2.69
CA PHE A 222 3.67 35.50 1.98
C PHE A 222 3.32 34.32 2.92
N ALA A 223 3.97 34.23 4.09
CA ALA A 223 3.74 33.14 5.04
C ALA A 223 2.34 33.21 5.71
N GLY A 224 1.80 34.41 5.94
CA GLY A 224 0.46 34.61 6.51
C GLY A 224 -0.69 34.30 5.53
N ALA A 225 -0.49 34.57 4.23
CA ALA A 225 -1.50 34.34 3.20
C ALA A 225 -1.73 32.83 2.94
N HIS A 226 -0.65 32.05 2.92
CA HIS A 226 -0.75 30.60 2.67
C HIS A 226 -1.43 29.82 3.80
N ALA A 227 -1.22 30.21 5.06
CA ALA A 227 -1.88 29.59 6.21
C ALA A 227 -3.39 29.90 6.26
N THR A 228 -3.81 31.03 5.69
CA THR A 228 -5.23 31.45 5.66
C THR A 228 -5.98 30.74 4.52
N ILE A 229 -5.37 30.67 3.34
CA ILE A 229 -5.94 29.95 2.18
C ILE A 229 -6.09 28.44 2.46
N GLY A 230 -5.17 27.83 3.22
CA GLY A 230 -5.27 26.43 3.63
C GLY A 230 -6.46 26.16 4.55
N ARG A 231 -6.72 27.06 5.52
CA ARG A 231 -7.83 26.93 6.48
C ARG A 231 -9.19 27.10 5.81
N GLU A 232 -9.33 28.04 4.88
CA GLU A 232 -10.59 28.22 4.14
C GLU A 232 -10.90 27.05 3.22
N ARG A 233 -9.89 26.48 2.54
CA ARG A 233 -10.08 25.30 1.70
C ARG A 233 -10.45 24.05 2.50
N PHE A 234 -9.85 23.87 3.67
CA PHE A 234 -10.21 22.78 4.57
C PHE A 234 -11.65 22.93 5.09
N ARG A 235 -12.03 24.13 5.54
CA ARG A 235 -13.39 24.44 6.00
C ARG A 235 -14.43 24.21 4.89
N ALA A 236 -14.16 24.67 3.67
CA ALA A 236 -15.03 24.45 2.53
C ALA A 236 -15.20 22.95 2.18
N ALA A 237 -14.14 22.14 2.32
CA ALA A 237 -14.20 20.71 2.08
C ALA A 237 -15.04 19.97 3.15
N VAL A 238 -14.93 20.38 4.41
CA VAL A 238 -15.75 19.85 5.51
C VAL A 238 -17.22 20.20 5.30
N GLU A 239 -17.54 21.45 5.00
CA GLU A 239 -18.92 21.89 4.75
C GLU A 239 -19.54 21.24 3.50
N ALA A 240 -18.75 20.96 2.46
CA ALA A 240 -19.22 20.24 1.28
C ALA A 240 -19.58 18.79 1.63
N ARG A 241 -18.77 18.13 2.47
CA ARG A 241 -19.02 16.76 2.93
C ARG A 241 -20.24 16.66 3.83
N GLU A 242 -20.44 17.61 4.74
CA GLU A 242 -21.65 17.67 5.58
C GLU A 242 -22.92 17.85 4.73
N ARG A 243 -22.90 18.73 3.72
CA ARG A 243 -24.01 18.90 2.77
C ARG A 243 -24.33 17.61 2.02
N GLN A 244 -23.30 16.86 1.62
CA GLN A 244 -23.49 15.56 0.96
C GLN A 244 -24.17 14.54 1.88
N HIS A 245 -23.78 14.48 3.16
CA HIS A 245 -24.43 13.60 4.14
C HIS A 245 -25.89 13.99 4.41
N GLN A 246 -26.20 15.28 4.47
CA GLN A 246 -27.58 15.77 4.63
C GLN A 246 -28.46 15.42 3.41
N ASP A 247 -27.91 15.49 2.19
CA ASP A 247 -28.65 15.13 0.97
C ASP A 247 -28.92 13.61 0.89
N ILE A 248 -27.97 12.78 1.32
CA ILE A 248 -28.18 11.32 1.43
C ILE A 248 -29.30 11.00 2.43
N GLY A 249 -29.32 11.67 3.59
CA GLY A 249 -30.39 11.54 4.57
C GLY A 249 -31.77 11.90 4.01
N ARG A 250 -31.87 13.01 3.26
CA ARG A 250 -33.13 13.44 2.63
C ARG A 250 -33.62 12.48 1.54
N ARG A 251 -32.71 11.93 0.73
CA ARG A 251 -33.07 10.94 -0.31
C ARG A 251 -33.49 9.59 0.26
N GLY A 252 -32.94 9.19 1.40
CA GLY A 252 -33.35 7.96 2.12
C GLY A 252 -34.79 8.01 2.61
N VAL A 253 -35.19 9.12 3.26
CA VAL A 253 -36.54 9.29 3.82
C VAL A 253 -37.63 9.35 2.74
N GLY A 254 -37.32 9.91 1.56
CA GLY A 254 -38.27 9.97 0.44
C GLY A 254 -38.53 8.62 -0.25
N ARG A 255 -37.55 7.71 -0.24
CA ARG A 255 -37.68 6.38 -0.88
C ARG A 255 -38.54 5.44 -0.05
N ASP A 256 -38.45 5.54 1.28
CA ASP A 256 -39.19 4.70 2.21
C ASP A 256 -40.71 5.01 2.22
N ARG A 257 -41.09 6.29 2.05
CA ARG A 257 -42.50 6.68 1.87
C ARG A 257 -43.12 6.10 0.58
N ARG A 258 -42.35 6.00 -0.52
CA ARG A 258 -42.85 5.42 -1.79
C ARG A 258 -42.99 3.90 -1.75
N LEU A 259 -42.19 3.21 -0.94
CA LEU A 259 -42.29 1.76 -0.76
C LEU A 259 -43.49 1.38 0.11
N ARG A 260 -43.77 2.17 1.18
CA ARG A 260 -44.95 1.95 2.03
C ARG A 260 -46.27 2.21 1.29
N SER A 261 -46.34 3.22 0.41
CA SER A 261 -47.55 3.47 -0.39
C SER A 261 -47.79 2.41 -1.47
N ARG A 262 -46.76 1.74 -1.98
CA ARG A 262 -46.93 0.58 -2.88
C ARG A 262 -47.34 -0.71 -2.17
N ALA A 263 -46.91 -0.91 -0.93
CA ALA A 263 -47.28 -2.08 -0.14
C ALA A 263 -48.78 -2.05 0.27
N ALA A 264 -49.36 -0.87 0.49
CA ALA A 264 -50.77 -0.73 0.86
C ALA A 264 -51.77 -1.09 -0.27
N LEU A 265 -51.32 -1.16 -1.53
CA LEU A 265 -52.17 -1.48 -2.69
C LEU A 265 -52.19 -2.97 -3.06
N ARG A 266 -51.44 -3.84 -2.36
CA ARG A 266 -51.48 -5.29 -2.55
C ARG A 266 -52.17 -5.95 -1.36
N ARG A 267 -53.51 -5.89 -1.33
CA ARG A 267 -54.32 -6.85 -0.55
C ARG A 267 -54.26 -8.21 -1.25
N PRO A 268 -53.75 -9.28 -0.60
CA PRO A 268 -53.86 -10.63 -1.14
C PRO A 268 -55.31 -11.09 -1.00
N GLY A 269 -55.94 -11.41 -2.12
CA GLY A 269 -57.19 -12.17 -2.13
C GLY A 269 -56.96 -13.55 -1.51
N ALA A 270 -57.84 -13.92 -0.60
CA ALA A 270 -57.93 -15.23 0.01
C ALA A 270 -57.99 -16.32 -1.07
N ARG A 271 -57.15 -17.35 -0.91
CA ARG A 271 -57.42 -18.68 -1.46
C ARG A 271 -57.07 -19.71 -0.40
N ASP A 272 -58.14 -20.32 0.08
CA ASP A 272 -58.18 -21.58 0.81
C ASP A 272 -57.47 -22.68 0.03
N GLY A 273 -56.96 -23.69 0.75
CA GLY A 273 -56.44 -24.89 0.13
C GLY A 273 -55.65 -25.76 1.08
N ASP A 274 -56.37 -26.55 1.87
CA ASP A 274 -55.88 -27.68 2.65
C ASP A 274 -54.93 -28.59 1.86
N ALA A 275 -53.81 -28.97 2.46
CA ALA A 275 -53.12 -30.21 2.13
C ALA A 275 -52.32 -30.70 3.34
N ALA A 276 -52.96 -31.54 4.15
CA ALA A 276 -52.33 -32.34 5.18
C ALA A 276 -51.30 -33.30 4.56
N VAL A 277 -50.03 -33.20 4.98
CA VAL A 277 -49.00 -34.19 4.65
C VAL A 277 -48.61 -34.97 5.90
N ARG A 278 -48.94 -36.25 5.80
CA ARG A 278 -48.79 -37.34 6.77
C ARG A 278 -47.32 -37.78 6.82
N TRP A 279 -46.65 -37.64 7.96
CA TRP A 279 -45.30 -38.17 8.18
C TRP A 279 -45.36 -39.64 8.57
N GLY A 280 -44.85 -40.51 7.69
CA GLY A 280 -44.62 -41.93 7.96
C GLY A 280 -43.22 -42.17 8.54
N ARG A 281 -43.16 -42.96 9.62
CA ARG A 281 -41.93 -43.52 10.21
C ARG A 281 -41.56 -44.85 9.54
N SER A 282 -40.27 -45.06 9.34
CA SER A 282 -39.61 -46.38 9.23
C SER A 282 -38.17 -46.16 9.73
N ARG A 283 -37.85 -46.63 10.94
CA ARG A 283 -37.16 -47.89 11.25
C ARG A 283 -35.71 -47.89 10.76
#